data_AF-A0A3S4Q586-F1
#
_entry.id   AF-A0A3S4Q586-F1
#
_cell.length_a   1.000
_cell.length_b   1.000
_cell.length_c   1.000
_cell.angle_alpha   90.00
_cell.angle_beta   90.00
_cell.angle_gamma   90.00
#
_symmetry.space_group_name_H-M   'P 1'
#
loop_
_entity.id
_entity.type
_entity.pdbx_description
1 polymer ?
#
loop_
_entity_poly.entity_id
_entity_poly.type
_entity_poly.pdbx_seq_one_letter_code
_entity_poly.pdbx_strand_id
1 'polypeptide(L)'
;SSLDEATESWGVKVERVEIKGVRLPVMLQRAMAAEAEATREARAKVIAAEGEQRASRALKEASEVVADSPAALQLRYLQTLSSIAAENNSTIVFP
;
A
#
# COMPACT_ATOMS: atom_id res chain seq x y z
N SER A 1 -40.98 3.04 -9.86
CA SER A 1 -39.87 3.96 -10.14
C SER A 1 -40.51 5.29 -10.49
N SER A 2 -40.37 6.32 -9.65
CA SER A 2 -41.23 7.52 -9.74
C SER A 2 -41.17 8.25 -11.09
N LEU A 3 -40.06 8.10 -11.82
CA LEU A 3 -39.92 8.66 -13.17
C LEU A 3 -40.67 7.85 -14.23
N ASP A 4 -40.67 6.52 -14.11
CA ASP A 4 -41.28 5.59 -15.07
C ASP A 4 -42.81 5.64 -14.98
N GLU A 5 -43.34 5.72 -13.76
CA GLU A 5 -44.76 5.94 -13.46
C GLU A 5 -45.25 7.31 -14.00
N ALA A 6 -44.39 8.32 -13.99
CA ALA A 6 -44.74 9.65 -14.51
C ALA A 6 -44.73 9.73 -16.04
N THR A 7 -43.99 8.86 -16.73
CA THR A 7 -43.88 8.83 -18.20
C THR A 7 -44.85 7.86 -18.88
N GLU A 8 -45.51 7.00 -18.12
CA GLU A 8 -46.45 5.99 -18.62
C GLU A 8 -47.67 6.60 -19.32
N SER A 9 -48.18 7.73 -18.83
CA SER A 9 -49.28 8.49 -19.48
C SER A 9 -48.90 9.09 -20.84
N TRP A 10 -47.60 9.22 -21.13
CA TRP A 10 -47.09 9.73 -22.40
C TRP A 10 -46.66 8.60 -23.35
N GLY A 11 -46.82 7.33 -22.95
CA GLY A 11 -46.43 6.17 -23.76
C GLY A 11 -44.91 6.02 -23.94
N VAL A 12 -44.11 6.63 -23.07
CA VAL A 12 -42.64 6.60 -23.13
C VAL A 12 -42.12 5.67 -22.03
N LYS A 13 -41.27 4.71 -22.41
CA LYS A 13 -40.63 3.76 -21.48
C LYS A 13 -39.20 4.23 -21.15
N VAL A 14 -38.86 4.33 -19.85
CA VAL A 14 -37.53 4.76 -19.42
C VAL A 14 -36.60 3.55 -19.33
N GLU A 15 -35.60 3.45 -20.22
CA GLU A 15 -34.65 2.32 -20.18
C GLU A 15 -33.50 2.50 -19.17
N ARG A 16 -33.05 3.74 -18.95
CA ARG A 16 -31.92 4.03 -18.05
C ARG A 16 -31.98 5.45 -17.53
N VAL A 17 -31.70 5.62 -16.24
CA VAL A 17 -31.50 6.92 -15.59
C VAL A 17 -30.05 7.03 -15.16
N GLU A 18 -29.35 8.04 -15.65
CA GLU A 18 -27.98 8.37 -15.24
C GLU A 18 -27.90 9.81 -14.73
N ILE A 19 -27.13 10.01 -13.67
CA ILE A 19 -26.84 11.35 -13.14
C ILE A 19 -25.74 11.97 -14.01
N LYS A 20 -26.07 13.03 -14.76
CA LYS A 20 -25.09 13.73 -15.60
C LYS A 20 -24.09 14.60 -14.84
N GLY A 21 -24.43 15.06 -13.64
CA GLY A 21 -23.52 15.84 -12.81
C GLY A 21 -24.19 16.51 -11.62
N VAL A 22 -23.42 16.62 -10.53
CA VAL A 22 -23.79 17.34 -9.32
C VAL A 22 -22.82 18.51 -9.16
N ARG A 23 -23.34 19.73 -9.00
CA ARG A 23 -22.51 20.90 -8.74
C ARG A 23 -22.48 21.18 -7.25
N LEU A 24 -21.30 21.05 -6.65
CA LEU A 24 -21.06 21.42 -5.26
C LEU A 24 -20.58 22.88 -5.20
N PRO A 25 -20.96 23.65 -4.17
CA PRO A 25 -20.38 24.98 -3.94
C PRO A 25 -18.87 24.89 -3.79
N VAL A 26 -18.14 25.83 -4.40
CA VAL A 26 -16.66 25.85 -4.43
C VAL A 26 -16.03 25.81 -3.03
N MET A 27 -16.66 26.49 -2.07
CA MET A 27 -16.20 26.48 -0.67
C MET A 27 -16.25 25.09 -0.04
N LEU A 28 -17.34 24.35 -0.28
CA LEU A 28 -17.52 23.01 0.26
C LEU A 28 -16.58 22.01 -0.42
N GLN A 29 -16.38 22.14 -1.74
CA GLN A 29 -15.43 21.30 -2.46
C GLN A 29 -14.00 21.45 -1.93
N ARG A 30 -13.57 22.68 -1.60
CA ARG A 30 -12.25 22.94 -0.99
C ARG A 30 -12.13 22.36 0.42
N ALA A 31 -13.15 22.54 1.26
CA ALA A 31 -13.17 21.99 2.60
C ALA A 31 -13.10 20.45 2.59
N MET A 32 -13.90 19.81 1.72
CA MET A 32 -13.88 18.36 1.54
C MET A 32 -12.53 17.85 1.02
N ALA A 33 -11.90 18.56 0.08
CA ALA A 33 -10.58 18.19 -0.42
C ALA A 33 -9.51 18.27 0.68
N ALA A 34 -9.53 19.32 1.50
CA ALA A 34 -8.59 19.48 2.62
C ALA A 34 -8.78 18.38 3.69
N GLU A 35 -10.03 18.05 4.03
CA GLU A 35 -10.34 16.98 4.98
C GLU A 35 -9.94 15.60 4.43
N ALA A 36 -10.19 15.36 3.14
CA ALA A 36 -9.81 14.11 2.48
C ALA A 36 -8.28 13.92 2.47
N GLU A 37 -7.52 14.98 2.17
CA GLU A 37 -6.05 14.93 2.19
C GLU A 37 -5.52 14.68 3.60
N ALA A 38 -6.04 15.41 4.61
CA ALA A 38 -5.64 15.21 6.01
C ALA A 38 -5.93 13.77 6.48
N THR A 39 -7.10 13.22 6.13
CA THR A 39 -7.48 11.84 6.46
C THR A 39 -6.55 10.84 5.76
N ARG A 40 -6.20 11.10 4.50
CA ARG A 40 -5.28 10.26 3.72
C ARG A 40 -3.88 10.26 4.32
N GLU A 41 -3.33 11.43 4.64
CA GLU A 41 -2.01 11.55 5.26
C GLU A 41 -1.96 10.87 6.63
N ALA A 42 -2.99 11.06 7.46
CA ALA A 42 -3.09 10.41 8.76
C ALA A 42 -3.09 8.88 8.63
N ARG A 43 -3.90 8.33 7.71
CA ARG A 43 -3.91 6.89 7.42
C ARG A 43 -2.56 6.38 6.90
N ALA A 44 -1.91 7.14 6.01
CA ALA A 44 -0.60 6.78 5.49
C ALA A 44 0.45 6.66 6.61
N LYS A 45 0.44 7.60 7.58
CA LYS A 45 1.35 7.54 8.74
C LYS A 45 1.11 6.32 9.62
N VAL A 46 -0.16 5.97 9.88
CA VAL A 46 -0.50 4.78 10.67
C VAL A 46 0.00 3.51 9.97
N ILE A 47 -0.27 3.38 8.66
CA ILE A 47 0.16 2.21 7.88
C ILE A 47 1.70 2.10 7.86
N ALA A 48 2.40 3.22 7.72
CA ALA A 48 3.86 3.25 7.74
C ALA A 48 4.39 2.78 9.11
N ALA A 49 3.85 3.31 10.21
CA ALA A 49 4.26 2.93 11.57
C ALA A 49 3.98 1.46 11.86
N GLU A 50 2.83 0.93 11.44
CA GLU A 50 2.51 -0.50 11.56
C GLU A 50 3.41 -1.39 10.69
N GLY A 51 3.79 -0.91 9.51
CA GLY A 51 4.75 -1.56 8.63
C GLY A 51 6.13 -1.64 9.27
N GLU A 52 6.60 -0.53 9.84
CA GLU A 52 7.89 -0.43 10.53
C GLU A 52 7.93 -1.32 11.78
N GLN A 53 6.85 -1.35 12.58
CA GLN A 53 6.76 -2.24 13.73
C GLN A 53 6.83 -3.71 13.32
N ARG A 54 6.11 -4.11 12.27
CA ARG A 54 6.13 -5.49 11.76
C ARG A 54 7.52 -5.85 11.23
N ALA A 55 8.15 -4.98 10.45
CA ALA A 55 9.50 -5.18 9.96
C ALA A 55 10.51 -5.33 11.11
N SER A 56 10.42 -4.46 12.11
CA SER A 56 11.31 -4.50 13.28
C SER A 56 11.17 -5.80 14.08
N ARG A 57 9.94 -6.31 14.25
CA ARG A 57 9.70 -7.61 14.90
C ARG A 57 10.29 -8.77 14.11
N ALA A 58 10.05 -8.81 12.80
CA ALA A 58 10.60 -9.86 11.94
C ALA A 58 12.15 -9.85 11.95
N LEU A 59 12.77 -8.67 11.93
CA LEU A 59 14.22 -8.54 12.04
C LEU A 59 14.75 -9.00 13.39
N LYS A 60 14.05 -8.69 14.49
CA LYS A 60 14.40 -9.17 15.84
C LYS A 60 14.36 -10.69 15.89
N GLU A 61 13.28 -11.31 15.44
CA GLU A 61 13.12 -12.77 15.40
C GLU A 61 14.23 -13.41 14.56
N ALA A 62 14.51 -12.85 13.37
CA ALA A 62 15.61 -13.33 12.53
C ALA A 62 16.98 -13.20 13.22
N SER A 63 17.20 -12.14 13.99
CA SER A 63 18.44 -11.96 14.77
C SER A 63 18.55 -12.97 15.91
N GLU A 64 17.46 -13.28 16.60
CA GLU A 64 17.43 -14.28 17.68
C GLU A 64 17.77 -15.67 17.14
N VAL A 65 17.14 -16.07 16.03
CA VAL A 65 17.44 -17.36 15.36
C VAL A 65 18.90 -17.46 14.93
N VAL A 66 19.49 -16.36 14.49
CA VAL A 66 20.90 -16.32 14.08
C VAL A 66 21.84 -16.35 15.28
N ALA A 67 21.46 -15.75 16.40
CA ALA A 67 22.23 -15.80 17.64
C ALA A 67 22.24 -17.21 18.26
N ASP A 68 21.13 -17.95 18.15
CA ASP A 68 21.00 -19.31 18.68
C ASP A 68 21.91 -20.33 17.98
N SER A 69 22.34 -20.04 16.74
CA SER A 69 23.24 -20.92 15.97
C SER A 69 24.47 -20.15 15.48
N PRO A 70 25.65 -20.34 16.09
CA PRO A 70 26.90 -19.70 15.66
C PRO A 70 27.25 -19.96 14.19
N ALA A 71 26.84 -21.12 13.64
CA ALA A 71 27.04 -21.48 12.24
C ALA A 71 26.14 -20.67 11.27
N ALA A 72 25.04 -20.07 11.74
CA ALA A 72 24.12 -19.31 10.90
C ALA A 72 24.77 -18.05 10.30
N LEU A 73 25.61 -17.35 11.07
CA LEU A 73 26.39 -16.22 10.56
C LEU A 73 27.39 -16.65 9.49
N GLN A 74 28.07 -17.79 9.71
CA GLN A 74 29.02 -18.33 8.75
C GLN A 74 28.33 -18.77 7.44
N LEU A 75 27.17 -19.41 7.52
CA LEU A 75 26.37 -19.76 6.34
C LEU A 75 25.90 -18.51 5.59
N ARG A 76 25.42 -17.48 6.31
CA ARG A 76 25.02 -16.21 5.69
C ARG A 76 26.21 -15.53 4.99
N TYR A 77 27.40 -15.57 5.61
CA TYR A 77 28.63 -15.07 5.00
C TYR A 77 29.00 -15.84 3.72
N LEU A 78 28.87 -17.16 3.71
CA LEU A 78 29.10 -17.96 2.49
C LEU A 78 28.05 -17.65 1.40
N GLN A 79 26.80 -17.42 1.77
CA GLN A 79 25.74 -17.00 0.84
C GLN A 79 26.02 -15.62 0.22
N THR A 80 26.47 -14.64 1.02
CA THR A 80 26.83 -13.32 0.49
C THR A 80 28.02 -13.43 -0.47
N LEU A 81 29.03 -14.23 -0.13
CA LEU A 81 30.16 -14.50 -1.03
C LEU A 81 29.71 -15.15 -2.35
N SER A 82 28.81 -16.14 -2.29
CA SER A 82 28.25 -16.77 -3.48
C SER A 82 27.46 -15.78 -4.35
N SER A 83 26.70 -14.87 -3.72
CA SER A 83 25.94 -13.85 -4.44
C SER A 83 26.86 -12.85 -5.15
N ILE A 84 27.91 -12.40 -4.46
CA ILE A 84 28.90 -11.46 -5.02
C ILE A 84 29.69 -12.13 -6.16
N ALA A 85 30.10 -13.39 -5.96
CA ALA A 85 30.83 -14.16 -6.96
C ALA A 85 29.99 -14.44 -8.22
N ALA A 86 28.66 -14.61 -8.08
CA ALA A 86 27.76 -14.80 -9.20
C ALA A 86 27.59 -13.51 -10.04
N GLU A 87 27.63 -12.33 -9.40
CA GLU A 87 27.45 -11.05 -10.08
C GLU A 87 28.75 -10.49 -10.69
N ASN A 88 29.90 -10.69 -10.06
CA ASN A 88 31.18 -10.15 -10.53
C ASN A 88 32.32 -11.15 -10.25
N ASN A 89 32.80 -11.81 -11.31
CA ASN A 89 33.95 -12.72 -11.33
C ASN A 89 35.25 -12.03 -10.83
N SER A 90 35.35 -11.78 -9.53
CA SER A 90 36.37 -10.95 -8.89
C SER A 90 37.08 -11.72 -7.78
N THR A 91 38.38 -11.49 -7.67
CA THR A 91 39.23 -12.11 -6.65
C THR A 91 38.96 -11.46 -5.29
N ILE A 92 38.29 -12.18 -4.40
CA ILE A 92 38.00 -11.74 -3.04
C ILE A 92 39.22 -12.06 -2.15
N VAL A 93 39.88 -11.04 -1.61
CA VAL A 93 41.03 -11.19 -0.69
C VAL A 93 40.55 -11.07 0.75
N PHE A 94 40.92 -12.05 1.59
CA PHE A 94 40.55 -12.15 3.00
C PHE A 94 41.71 -11.71 3.90
N PRO A 95 41.46 -11.05 5.05
CA PRO A 95 42.36 -11.03 6.20
C PRO A 95 42.36 -12.34 6.98
#